data_AF-A0A8J7Y3W2-F1
#
_entry.id   AF-A0A8J7Y3W2-F1
#
_cell.length_a   1.000
_cell.length_b   1.000
_cell.length_c   1.000
_cell.angle_alpha   90.00
_cell.angle_beta   90.00
_cell.angle_gamma   90.00
#
_symmetry.space_group_name_H-M   'P 1'
#
loop_
_entity.id
_entity.type
_entity.pdbx_description
1 polymer ?
#
loop_
_entity_poly.entity_id
_entity_poly.type
_entity_poly.pdbx_seq_one_letter_code
_entity_poly.pdbx_strand_id
1 'polypeptide(L)'
;MKHLAPSNVPVYETTDEQRAIWERCAERGQPVIAVRNATRGHIVKYDLQHLDRQLSPSVVQQLRDRVRSRRPYPTGTDPISETEGVGGEAGPVSGELHAPTEAAARELASHISQFVLDRDNWR
;
A
#
# COMPACT_ATOMS: atom_id res chain seq x y z
N MET A 1 -13.15 -10.05 -9.21
CA MET A 1 -12.10 -9.13 -8.72
C MET A 1 -11.36 -9.78 -7.56
N LYS A 2 -10.03 -9.76 -7.57
CA LYS A 2 -9.21 -10.28 -6.46
C LYS A 2 -9.03 -9.18 -5.42
N HIS A 3 -9.52 -9.39 -4.21
CA HIS A 3 -9.22 -8.53 -3.06
C HIS A 3 -8.79 -9.43 -1.90
N LEU A 4 -7.90 -8.92 -1.04
CA LEU A 4 -7.52 -9.60 0.19
C LEU A 4 -8.59 -9.33 1.24
N ALA A 5 -9.05 -10.36 1.95
CA ALA A 5 -9.75 -10.14 3.21
C ALA A 5 -8.80 -9.46 4.21
N PRO A 6 -9.26 -8.53 5.07
CA PRO A 6 -8.40 -7.87 6.07
C PRO A 6 -7.61 -8.85 6.96
N SER A 7 -8.22 -9.99 7.31
CA SER A 7 -7.59 -11.08 8.08
C SER A 7 -6.43 -11.77 7.33
N ASN A 8 -6.42 -11.69 6.00
CA ASN A 8 -5.44 -12.35 5.13
C ASN A 8 -4.26 -11.45 4.78
N VAL A 9 -4.27 -10.18 5.22
CA VAL A 9 -3.15 -9.26 5.01
C VAL A 9 -2.03 -9.63 6.00
N PRO A 10 -0.82 -9.96 5.55
CA PRO A 10 0.26 -10.27 6.48
C PRO A 10 0.69 -9.01 7.26
N VAL A 11 1.00 -9.19 8.54
CA VAL A 11 1.65 -8.18 9.38
C VAL A 11 3.08 -8.63 9.63
N TYR A 12 4.03 -7.70 9.65
CA TYR A 12 5.42 -7.94 10.00
C TYR A 12 5.95 -6.84 10.90
N GLU A 13 6.93 -7.18 11.73
CA GLU A 13 7.63 -6.23 12.60
C GLU A 13 9.12 -6.17 12.24
N THR A 14 9.67 -7.28 11.79
CA THR A 14 11.09 -7.46 11.50
C THR A 14 11.41 -7.47 10.01
N THR A 15 12.67 -7.20 9.69
CA THR A 15 13.18 -7.27 8.31
C THR A 15 13.13 -8.69 7.75
N ASP A 16 13.28 -9.73 8.58
CA ASP A 16 13.26 -11.12 8.12
C ASP A 16 11.84 -11.56 7.75
N GLU A 17 10.84 -11.18 8.54
CA GLU A 17 9.43 -11.37 8.19
C GLU A 17 9.06 -10.61 6.92
N GLN A 18 9.52 -9.36 6.79
CA GLN A 18 9.33 -8.56 5.57
C GLN A 18 9.88 -9.29 4.34
N ARG A 19 11.10 -9.83 4.46
CA ARG A 19 11.77 -10.57 3.38
C ARG A 19 11.01 -11.85 3.02
N ALA A 20 10.59 -12.64 4.00
CA ALA A 20 9.81 -13.85 3.77
C ALA A 20 8.47 -13.57 3.07
N ILE A 21 7.82 -12.45 3.39
CA ILE A 21 6.61 -12.01 2.68
C ILE A 21 6.95 -11.67 1.22
N TRP A 22 8.01 -10.90 1.00
CA TRP A 22 8.42 -10.49 -0.35
C TRP A 22 8.79 -11.69 -1.22
N GLU A 23 9.60 -12.62 -0.71
CA GLU A 23 10.04 -13.82 -1.43
C GLU A 23 8.84 -14.68 -1.85
N ARG A 24 7.92 -14.94 -0.93
CA ARG A 24 6.69 -15.70 -1.22
C ARG A 24 5.82 -15.03 -2.29
N CYS A 25 5.74 -13.70 -2.29
CA CYS A 25 5.01 -12.95 -3.30
C CYS A 25 5.70 -13.03 -4.67
N ALA A 26 7.03 -12.91 -4.69
CA ALA A 26 7.85 -13.02 -5.89
C ALA A 26 7.73 -14.41 -6.53
N GLU A 27 7.82 -15.48 -5.74
CA GLU A 27 7.63 -16.87 -6.22
C GLU A 27 6.26 -17.09 -6.86
N ARG A 28 5.23 -16.34 -6.42
CA ARG A 28 3.86 -16.45 -6.92
C ARG A 28 3.55 -15.47 -8.06
N GLY A 29 4.48 -14.59 -8.42
CA GLY A 29 4.22 -13.50 -9.37
C GLY A 29 3.07 -12.60 -8.92
N GLN A 30 3.03 -12.27 -7.62
CA GLN A 30 1.99 -11.45 -7.00
C GLN A 30 2.60 -10.20 -6.36
N PRO A 31 1.93 -9.03 -6.44
CA PRO A 31 2.37 -7.85 -5.71
C PRO A 31 2.47 -8.13 -4.20
N VAL A 32 3.40 -7.44 -3.55
CA VAL A 32 3.44 -7.41 -2.09
C VAL A 32 2.36 -6.46 -1.61
N ILE A 33 1.56 -6.90 -0.63
CA ILE A 33 0.67 -6.07 0.17
C ILE A 33 0.78 -6.57 1.60
N ALA A 34 1.24 -5.71 2.51
CA ALA A 34 1.51 -6.09 3.90
C ALA A 34 1.34 -4.89 4.83
N VAL A 35 1.25 -5.16 6.12
CA VAL A 35 1.23 -4.15 7.18
C VAL A 35 2.50 -4.27 7.99
N ARG A 36 3.23 -3.18 8.15
CA ARG A 36 4.32 -3.07 9.11
C ARG A 36 3.77 -2.58 10.45
N ASN A 37 4.05 -3.30 11.53
CA ASN A 37 3.92 -2.76 12.88
C ASN A 37 5.07 -1.77 13.13
N ALA A 38 4.76 -0.49 13.29
CA ALA A 38 5.74 0.56 13.51
C ALA A 38 5.58 1.13 14.91
N THR A 39 6.63 1.78 15.43
CA THR A 39 6.61 2.37 16.78
C THR A 39 5.48 3.39 16.98
N ARG A 40 5.02 4.05 15.90
CA ARG A 40 3.90 5.00 15.91
C ARG A 40 2.82 4.58 14.93
N GLY A 41 2.12 3.50 15.24
CA GLY A 41 1.00 2.99 14.47
C GLY A 41 1.41 1.97 13.43
N HIS A 42 0.68 1.92 12.31
CA HIS A 42 0.85 0.87 11.31
C HIS A 42 1.07 1.48 9.93
N ILE A 43 1.90 0.83 9.12
CA ILE A 43 2.18 1.26 7.74
C ILE A 43 1.73 0.16 6.79
N VAL A 44 0.74 0.46 5.96
CA VAL A 44 0.36 -0.41 4.85
C VAL A 44 1.35 -0.20 3.72
N LYS A 45 2.02 -1.26 3.30
CA LYS A 45 2.96 -1.26 2.19
C LYS A 45 2.39 -2.04 1.01
N TYR A 46 2.54 -1.51 -0.20
CA TYR A 46 2.45 -2.31 -1.41
C TYR A 46 3.71 -2.15 -2.27
N ASP A 47 4.03 -3.17 -3.04
CA ASP A 47 5.20 -3.19 -3.92
C ASP A 47 4.99 -4.12 -5.13
N LEU A 48 5.27 -3.60 -6.34
CA LEU A 48 5.25 -4.31 -7.61
C LEU A 48 6.66 -4.45 -8.22
N GLN A 49 7.71 -4.00 -7.54
CA GLN A 49 9.05 -3.85 -8.12
C GLN A 49 9.58 -5.17 -8.69
N HIS A 50 9.38 -6.28 -7.96
CA HIS A 50 9.83 -7.61 -8.37
C HIS A 50 9.10 -8.18 -9.59
N LEU A 51 7.98 -7.57 -9.99
CA LEU A 51 7.24 -7.94 -11.19
C LEU A 51 7.69 -7.16 -12.42
N ASP A 52 8.58 -6.18 -12.26
CA ASP A 52 8.93 -5.21 -13.30
C ASP A 52 7.67 -4.57 -13.91
N ARG A 53 6.73 -4.19 -13.03
CA ARG A 53 5.44 -3.59 -13.36
C ARG A 53 5.16 -2.41 -12.46
N GLN A 54 4.30 -1.54 -12.95
CA GLN A 54 3.82 -0.39 -12.19
C GLN A 54 2.34 -0.15 -12.43
N LEU A 55 1.66 0.47 -11.48
CA LEU A 55 0.30 0.94 -11.65
C LEU A 55 0.25 2.04 -12.71
N SER A 56 -0.79 2.04 -13.52
CA SER A 56 -1.03 3.13 -14.47
C SER A 56 -1.22 4.46 -13.74
N PRO A 57 -0.86 5.61 -14.35
CA PRO A 57 -1.02 6.92 -13.71
C PRO A 57 -2.47 7.18 -13.24
N SER A 58 -3.46 6.74 -14.03
CA SER A 58 -4.88 6.87 -13.68
C SER A 58 -5.27 6.07 -12.43
N VAL A 59 -4.66 4.91 -12.22
CA VAL A 59 -4.91 4.05 -11.05
C VAL A 59 -4.22 4.61 -9.82
N VAL A 60 -2.99 5.13 -9.97
CA VAL A 60 -2.29 5.83 -8.88
C VAL A 60 -3.13 7.00 -8.37
N GLN A 61 -3.71 7.80 -9.28
CA GLN A 61 -4.58 8.90 -8.89
C GLN A 61 -5.82 8.40 -8.13
N GLN A 62 -6.52 7.39 -8.66
CA GLN A 62 -7.69 6.80 -7.98
C GLN A 62 -7.34 6.24 -6.60
N LEU A 63 -6.17 5.63 -6.45
CA LEU A 63 -5.66 5.12 -5.19
C LEU A 63 -5.45 6.27 -4.18
N ARG A 64 -4.81 7.37 -4.61
CA ARG A 64 -4.61 8.56 -3.78
C ARG A 64 -5.94 9.19 -3.36
N ASP A 65 -6.84 9.41 -4.30
CA ASP A 65 -8.17 9.98 -4.02
C ASP A 65 -8.94 9.11 -3.02
N ARG A 66 -8.86 7.78 -3.18
CA ARG A 66 -9.51 6.84 -2.26
C ARG A 66 -8.90 6.88 -0.86
N VAL A 67 -7.57 6.92 -0.74
CA VAL A 67 -6.90 7.04 0.56
C VAL A 67 -7.27 8.36 1.25
N ARG A 68 -7.25 9.47 0.50
CA ARG A 68 -7.61 10.81 1.00
C ARG A 68 -9.05 10.85 1.52
N SER A 69 -10.01 10.28 0.77
CA SER A 69 -11.43 10.24 1.15
C SER A 69 -11.71 9.54 2.49
N ARG A 70 -10.75 8.73 2.98
CA ARG A 70 -10.88 7.95 4.22
C ARG A 70 -10.06 8.51 5.38
N ARG A 71 -9.23 9.53 5.15
CA ARG A 71 -8.57 10.25 6.24
C ARG A 71 -9.61 11.18 6.89
N PRO A 72 -9.80 11.13 8.23
CA PRO A 72 -10.83 11.91 8.93
C PRO A 72 -10.49 13.42 9.09
N TYR A 73 -10.06 14.11 8.01
CA TYR A 73 -9.73 15.55 7.93
C TYR A 73 -8.29 15.96 8.36
N PRO A 74 -7.84 17.15 7.95
CA PRO A 74 -6.76 17.38 6.99
C PRO A 74 -5.38 17.26 7.64
N THR A 75 -4.48 16.51 7.00
CA THR A 75 -3.05 16.68 7.28
C THR A 75 -2.68 18.10 6.83
N GLY A 76 -2.25 18.95 7.76
CA GLY A 76 -1.80 20.32 7.52
C GLY A 76 -0.52 20.35 6.70
N THR A 77 -0.65 19.97 5.43
CA THR A 77 0.43 19.96 4.46
C THR A 77 -0.03 20.87 3.33
N ASP A 78 0.71 21.95 3.10
CA ASP A 78 0.39 22.97 2.10
C ASP A 78 0.23 22.34 0.70
N PRO A 79 -0.60 22.93 -0.19
CA PRO A 79 -0.86 22.39 -1.54
C PRO A 79 0.41 22.22 -2.38
N ILE A 80 1.48 22.95 -2.05
CA ILE A 80 2.79 22.90 -2.71
C ILE A 80 3.61 21.69 -2.23
N SER A 81 3.41 21.25 -0.98
CA SER A 81 4.04 20.05 -0.42
C SER A 81 3.40 18.75 -0.88
N GLU A 82 2.27 18.77 -1.59
CA GLU A 82 1.69 17.57 -2.22
C GLU A 82 2.58 16.98 -3.33
N THR A 83 3.52 17.77 -3.88
CA THR A 83 4.26 17.36 -5.10
C THR A 83 5.72 16.99 -4.86
N GLU A 84 6.39 17.50 -3.81
CA GLU A 84 7.87 17.39 -3.69
C GLU A 84 8.41 16.96 -2.31
N GLY A 85 7.58 16.40 -1.40
CA GLY A 85 8.00 16.14 -0.01
C GLY A 85 7.81 14.70 0.49
N VAL A 86 8.87 13.88 0.41
CA VAL A 86 9.21 12.82 1.39
C VAL A 86 8.16 11.69 1.62
N GLY A 87 8.29 10.61 0.85
CA GLY A 87 8.29 9.23 1.40
C GLY A 87 7.00 8.58 1.89
N GLY A 88 5.81 9.13 1.63
CA GLY A 88 4.58 8.55 2.20
C GLY A 88 3.29 8.85 1.45
N GLU A 89 3.23 8.64 0.13
CA GLU A 89 1.93 8.57 -0.55
C GLU A 89 2.02 7.74 -1.84
N ALA A 90 1.01 6.91 -2.07
CA ALA A 90 0.91 5.90 -3.13
C ALA A 90 1.65 6.26 -4.43
N GLY A 91 2.72 5.52 -4.75
CA GLY A 91 3.48 5.62 -6.00
C GLY A 91 3.11 4.54 -7.02
N PRO A 92 3.62 4.65 -8.26
CA PRO A 92 3.30 3.70 -9.33
C PRO A 92 3.87 2.29 -9.05
N VAL A 93 5.06 2.17 -8.45
CA VAL A 93 5.68 0.86 -8.17
C VAL A 93 5.42 0.42 -6.73
N SER A 94 5.53 1.33 -5.78
CA SER A 94 5.37 1.05 -4.35
C SER A 94 4.73 2.24 -3.64
N GLY A 95 4.20 1.98 -2.45
CA GLY A 95 3.62 3.01 -1.62
C GLY A 95 3.50 2.59 -0.16
N GLU A 96 3.55 3.59 0.71
CA GLU A 96 3.44 3.46 2.16
C GLU A 96 2.31 4.35 2.68
N LEU A 97 1.34 3.75 3.36
CA LEU A 97 0.12 4.43 3.83
C LEU A 97 -0.04 4.23 5.34
N HIS A 98 -0.10 5.33 6.08
CA HIS A 98 -0.23 5.29 7.54
C HIS A 98 -1.66 4.99 8.00
N ALA A 99 -1.76 4.19 9.06
CA ALA A 99 -3.00 3.90 9.77
C ALA A 99 -2.77 3.88 11.30
N PRO A 100 -3.76 4.31 12.10
CA PRO A 100 -3.59 4.44 13.55
C PRO A 100 -3.58 3.10 14.28
N THR A 101 -4.27 2.08 13.77
CA THR A 101 -4.42 0.75 14.39
C THR A 101 -4.18 -0.35 13.37
N GLU A 102 -3.86 -1.56 13.83
CA GLU A 102 -3.68 -2.73 12.96
C GLU A 102 -4.95 -3.02 12.17
N ALA A 103 -6.11 -2.97 12.85
CA ALA A 103 -7.41 -3.16 12.22
C ALA A 103 -7.63 -2.15 11.07
N ALA A 104 -7.38 -0.85 11.33
CA ALA A 104 -7.49 0.17 10.29
C ALA A 104 -6.49 -0.05 9.14
N ALA A 105 -5.28 -0.54 9.44
CA ALA A 105 -4.27 -0.85 8.44
C ALA A 105 -4.68 -2.04 7.57
N ARG A 106 -5.19 -3.12 8.17
CA ARG A 106 -5.68 -4.31 7.47
C ARG A 106 -6.89 -3.99 6.60
N GLU A 107 -7.81 -3.17 7.11
CA GLU A 107 -8.92 -2.63 6.33
C GLU A 107 -8.37 -1.85 5.14
N LEU A 108 -7.47 -0.88 5.36
CA LEU A 108 -6.89 -0.10 4.27
C LEU A 108 -6.17 -0.98 3.24
N ALA A 109 -5.39 -1.96 3.69
CA ALA A 109 -4.68 -2.93 2.85
C ALA A 109 -5.64 -3.78 2.00
N SER A 110 -6.71 -4.30 2.61
CA SER A 110 -7.79 -5.02 1.91
C SER A 110 -8.37 -4.16 0.80
N HIS A 111 -8.63 -2.89 1.07
CA HIS A 111 -9.21 -1.99 0.08
C HIS A 111 -8.25 -1.62 -1.04
N ILE A 112 -6.97 -1.32 -0.76
CA ILE A 112 -6.02 -1.01 -1.83
C ILE A 112 -5.71 -2.23 -2.69
N SER A 113 -5.89 -3.44 -2.15
CA SER A 113 -5.60 -4.68 -2.87
C SER A 113 -6.45 -4.84 -4.15
N GLN A 114 -7.64 -4.26 -4.21
CA GLN A 114 -8.47 -4.26 -5.41
C GLN A 114 -7.79 -3.52 -6.58
N PHE A 115 -6.97 -2.50 -6.29
CA PHE A 115 -6.23 -1.76 -7.30
C PHE A 115 -4.92 -2.47 -7.65
N VAL A 116 -4.20 -2.90 -6.61
CA VAL A 116 -2.85 -3.45 -6.73
C VAL A 116 -2.86 -4.85 -7.35
N LEU A 117 -3.84 -5.71 -7.01
CA LEU A 117 -3.91 -7.09 -7.51
C LEU A 117 -4.52 -7.22 -8.91
N ASP A 118 -5.16 -6.16 -9.41
CA ASP A 118 -5.78 -6.16 -10.72
C ASP A 118 -4.72 -5.89 -11.79
N ARG A 119 -4.48 -6.89 -12.65
CA ARG A 119 -3.45 -6.82 -13.69
C ARG A 119 -3.78 -5.81 -14.79
N ASP A 120 -5.07 -5.51 -14.98
CA ASP A 120 -5.51 -4.51 -15.96
C ASP A 120 -5.11 -3.09 -15.54
N ASN A 121 -4.76 -2.91 -14.26
CA ASN A 121 -4.23 -1.66 -13.73
C ASN A 121 -2.72 -1.50 -13.95
N TRP A 122 -2.01 -2.53 -14.41
CA TRP A 122 -0.55 -2.52 -14.53
C TRP A 122 -0.10 -2.04 -15.92
N ARG A 123 1.13 -1.51 -15.97
CA ARG A 123 1.87 -1.16 -17.17
C ARG A 123 3.27 -1.77 -17.12
#